data_AF-A0A0Q6W631-F1
#
_entry.id   AF-A0A0Q6W631-F1
#
_cell.length_a   1.000
_cell.length_b   1.000
_cell.length_c   1.000
_cell.angle_alpha   90.00
_cell.angle_beta   90.00
_cell.angle_gamma   90.00
#
_symmetry.space_group_name_H-M   'P 1'
#
loop_
_entity.id
_entity.type
_entity.pdbx_description
1 polymer ?
#
loop_
_entity_poly.entity_id
_entity_poly.type
_entity_poly.pdbx_seq_one_letter_code
_entity_poly.pdbx_strand_id
1 'polypeptide(L)'
;MKAQPGSREADSAKPVEKFGVPLVLMDSPASINWATPASTVLFAGKQLQWTTQGDMHLAAAHTVSSVAGNAAGFFSHAGGIQAFAGNGPVSLQAHTGELEILADKEITIISVNDSIEIKASKKIVLQAGQSSITLDGGDITFACPGNFTVKGGQHIFEGGGSGAAGLPALPTGSAICIECLKNAAAKASSFLVR
;
A
#
# COMPACT_ATOMS: atom_id res chain seq x y z
N MET A 1 49.02 28.71 16.90
CA MET A 1 50.37 28.92 16.35
C MET A 1 50.56 27.92 15.24
N LYS A 2 50.96 28.34 14.04
CA LYS A 2 51.05 27.43 12.88
C LYS A 2 52.16 26.41 13.14
N ALA A 3 51.91 25.13 12.85
CA ALA A 3 52.93 24.09 12.97
C ALA A 3 54.03 24.33 11.93
N GLN A 4 55.30 24.13 12.31
CA GLN A 4 56.42 24.18 11.37
C GLN A 4 56.48 22.88 10.56
N PRO A 5 56.75 22.91 9.24
CA PRO A 5 56.92 21.70 8.44
C PRO A 5 58.04 20.83 9.05
N GLY A 6 57.71 19.58 9.44
CA GLY A 6 58.67 18.62 9.98
C GLY A 6 58.97 18.73 11.49
N SER A 7 58.31 19.62 12.24
CA SER A 7 58.45 19.76 13.70
C SER A 7 57.07 19.79 14.38
N ARG A 8 57.01 19.34 15.64
CA ARG A 8 55.80 19.42 16.48
C ARG A 8 55.71 20.74 17.24
N GLU A 9 56.73 21.58 17.16
CA GLU A 9 56.77 22.91 17.75
C GLU A 9 55.95 23.91 16.92
N ALA A 10 55.15 24.71 17.63
CA ALA A 10 54.29 25.70 17.02
C ALA A 10 55.01 27.05 16.90
N ASP A 11 54.95 27.68 15.72
CA ASP A 11 55.55 28.98 15.45
C ASP A 11 54.76 30.09 16.18
N SER A 12 55.36 30.64 17.24
CA SER A 12 54.79 31.70 18.07
C SER A 12 54.63 33.04 17.33
N ALA A 13 55.32 33.24 16.19
CA ALA A 13 55.18 34.43 15.35
C ALA A 13 54.00 34.35 14.36
N LYS A 14 53.37 33.17 14.19
CA LYS A 14 52.26 32.97 13.24
C LYS A 14 51.01 32.44 13.95
N PRO A 15 50.06 33.31 14.32
CA PRO A 15 48.74 32.90 14.78
C PRO A 15 48.08 31.96 13.76
N VAL A 16 47.35 30.94 14.23
CA VAL A 16 46.47 30.16 13.36
C VAL A 16 45.19 30.95 13.15
N GLU A 17 44.60 30.81 11.97
CA GLU A 17 43.24 31.29 11.75
C GLU A 17 42.34 30.64 12.80
N LYS A 18 41.53 31.46 13.48
CA LYS A 18 40.62 31.00 14.54
C LYS A 18 39.23 30.86 13.95
N PHE A 19 38.49 29.84 14.38
CA PHE A 19 37.07 29.79 14.09
C PHE A 19 36.35 30.95 14.80
N GLY A 20 35.41 31.59 14.11
CA GLY A 20 34.57 32.67 14.68
C GLY A 20 33.55 32.17 15.70
N VAL A 21 33.44 30.84 15.89
CA VAL A 21 32.53 30.16 16.81
C VAL A 21 33.24 28.94 17.42
N PRO A 22 32.83 28.47 18.62
CA PRO A 22 33.39 27.25 19.21
C PRO A 22 32.99 26.02 18.38
N LEU A 23 33.95 25.46 17.64
CA LEU A 23 33.76 24.31 16.75
C LEU A 23 34.80 23.24 17.06
N VAL A 24 34.39 21.97 16.93
CA VAL A 24 35.29 20.82 16.87
C VAL A 24 35.26 20.25 15.46
N LEU A 25 36.42 20.18 14.81
CA LEU A 25 36.62 19.51 13.54
C LEU A 25 37.57 18.34 13.75
N MET A 26 37.15 17.14 13.36
CA MET A 26 37.98 15.94 13.36
C MET A 26 38.17 15.52 11.90
N ASP A 27 39.43 15.50 11.45
CA ASP A 27 39.80 15.11 10.09
C ASP A 27 41.05 14.23 10.15
N SER A 28 41.12 13.26 9.24
CA SER A 28 42.22 12.30 9.14
C SER A 28 42.33 11.80 7.70
N PRO A 29 43.52 11.87 7.07
CA PRO A 29 43.69 11.41 5.69
C PRO A 29 43.60 9.88 5.54
N ALA A 30 43.63 9.13 6.65
CA ALA A 30 43.63 7.67 6.65
C ALA A 30 42.37 7.07 7.29
N SER A 31 42.10 7.35 8.58
CA SER A 31 40.94 6.80 9.28
C SER A 31 40.58 7.54 10.57
N ILE A 32 39.32 7.43 10.98
CA ILE A 32 38.77 7.85 12.27
C ILE A 32 37.95 6.68 12.82
N ASN A 33 38.20 6.26 14.07
CA ASN A 33 37.50 5.16 14.71
C ASN A 33 36.91 5.61 16.05
N TRP A 34 35.61 5.37 16.27
CA TRP A 34 34.93 5.62 17.54
C TRP A 34 34.50 4.27 18.15
N ALA A 35 35.20 3.83 19.19
CA ALA A 35 34.99 2.54 19.82
C ALA A 35 34.93 2.67 21.34
N THR A 36 34.04 1.89 21.97
CA THR A 36 33.89 1.81 23.43
C THR A 36 33.35 0.42 23.79
N PRO A 37 33.78 -0.19 24.91
CA PRO A 37 33.20 -1.43 25.40
C PRO A 37 31.80 -1.24 26.02
N ALA A 38 31.41 0.00 26.33
CA ALA A 38 30.12 0.33 26.92
C ALA A 38 29.14 0.85 25.87
N SER A 39 28.91 2.16 25.79
CA SER A 39 27.90 2.75 24.91
C SER A 39 28.38 4.06 24.28
N THR A 40 27.97 4.30 23.04
CA THR A 40 28.17 5.55 22.30
C THR A 40 26.81 6.20 22.06
N VAL A 41 26.68 7.49 22.38
CA VAL A 41 25.48 8.28 22.11
C VAL A 41 25.86 9.48 21.25
N LEU A 42 25.11 9.69 20.16
CA LEU A 42 25.23 10.85 19.30
C LEU A 42 23.94 11.66 19.42
N PHE A 43 24.05 12.87 19.94
CA PHE A 43 22.92 13.78 20.10
C PHE A 43 23.22 15.11 19.41
N ALA A 44 22.25 15.60 18.63
CA ALA A 44 22.29 16.93 18.04
C ALA A 44 20.95 17.61 18.31
N GLY A 45 20.97 18.82 18.89
CA GLY A 45 19.75 19.60 19.12
C GLY A 45 19.09 20.15 17.85
N LYS A 46 19.69 19.92 16.69
CA LYS A 46 19.16 20.31 15.37
C LYS A 46 19.21 19.12 14.40
N GLN A 47 20.31 18.98 13.67
CA GLN A 47 20.46 17.99 12.61
C GLN A 47 21.69 17.12 12.85
N LEU A 48 21.57 15.84 12.48
CA LEU A 48 22.66 14.88 12.41
C LEU A 48 22.68 14.34 10.98
N GLN A 49 23.83 14.43 10.32
CA GLN A 49 24.01 14.04 8.92
C GLN A 49 25.18 13.07 8.81
N TRP A 50 24.98 12.01 8.05
CA TRP A 50 26.02 11.06 7.65
C TRP A 50 26.08 11.02 6.14
N THR A 51 27.24 11.34 5.59
CA THR A 51 27.49 11.37 4.15
C THR A 51 28.67 10.47 3.85
N THR A 52 28.48 9.51 2.96
CA THR A 52 29.50 8.54 2.55
C THR A 52 29.54 8.47 1.04
N GLN A 53 30.73 8.49 0.44
CA GLN A 53 30.90 8.37 -1.01
C GLN A 53 30.93 6.90 -1.47
N GLY A 54 31.51 6.02 -0.64
CA GLY A 54 31.45 4.58 -0.81
C GLY A 54 30.23 3.99 -0.09
N ASP A 55 30.44 2.86 0.58
CA ASP A 55 29.36 2.11 1.23
C ASP A 55 29.12 2.51 2.68
N MET A 56 27.86 2.53 3.08
CA MET A 56 27.44 2.71 4.47
C MET A 56 26.89 1.38 5.01
N HIS A 57 27.50 0.87 6.09
CA HIS A 57 27.06 -0.36 6.75
C HIS A 57 26.57 -0.06 8.15
N LEU A 58 25.34 -0.50 8.45
CA LEU A 58 24.76 -0.49 9.79
C LEU A 58 24.46 -1.93 10.20
N ALA A 59 25.12 -2.39 11.26
CA ALA A 59 24.95 -3.73 11.78
C ALA A 59 24.76 -3.68 13.29
N ALA A 60 23.85 -4.52 13.79
CA ALA A 60 23.63 -4.72 15.22
C ALA A 60 23.47 -6.22 15.48
N ALA A 61 24.01 -6.70 16.61
CA ALA A 61 23.84 -8.09 17.02
C ALA A 61 22.40 -8.42 17.44
N HIS A 62 21.61 -7.41 17.81
CA HIS A 62 20.25 -7.58 18.32
C HIS A 62 19.21 -6.81 17.49
N THR A 63 19.13 -5.49 17.65
CA THR A 63 18.05 -4.69 17.06
C THR A 63 18.59 -3.44 16.39
N VAL A 64 18.08 -3.17 15.19
CA VAL A 64 18.20 -1.88 14.51
C VAL A 64 16.80 -1.26 14.50
N SER A 65 16.65 -0.02 14.96
CA SER A 65 15.40 0.71 14.92
C SER A 65 15.63 2.13 14.41
N SER A 66 14.73 2.61 13.57
CA SER A 66 14.73 3.97 13.04
C SER A 66 13.33 4.54 13.19
N VAL A 67 13.22 5.68 13.86
CA VAL A 67 11.94 6.32 14.17
C VAL A 67 12.05 7.79 13.80
N ALA A 68 11.08 8.28 13.04
CA ALA A 68 10.99 9.69 12.63
C ALA A 68 9.67 10.28 13.13
N GLY A 69 9.71 11.53 13.61
CA GLY A 69 8.52 12.23 14.09
C GLY A 69 7.61 12.80 13.00
N ASN A 70 8.09 12.87 11.76
CA ASN A 70 7.32 13.42 10.63
C ASN A 70 7.38 12.46 9.42
N ALA A 71 8.53 12.34 8.78
CA ALA A 71 8.70 11.49 7.59
C ALA A 71 10.00 10.69 7.66
N ALA A 72 9.96 9.48 7.09
CA ALA A 72 11.12 8.65 6.82
C ALA A 72 11.07 8.21 5.35
N GLY A 73 12.22 8.18 4.68
CA GLY A 73 12.30 7.83 3.27
C GLY A 73 13.56 7.03 2.98
N PHE A 74 13.43 6.08 2.05
CA PHE A 74 14.53 5.26 1.55
C PHE A 74 14.50 5.31 0.03
N PHE A 75 15.66 5.59 -0.58
CA PHE A 75 15.79 5.75 -2.01
C PHE A 75 17.07 5.08 -2.50
N SER A 76 16.98 4.40 -3.64
CA SER A 76 18.10 3.78 -4.34
C SER A 76 18.00 4.11 -5.81
N HIS A 77 19.11 4.55 -6.42
CA HIS A 77 19.11 5.01 -7.81
C HIS A 77 19.22 3.86 -8.82
N ALA A 78 20.12 2.91 -8.57
CA ALA A 78 20.42 1.83 -9.53
C ALA A 78 20.34 0.41 -8.93
N GLY A 79 20.69 0.25 -7.64
CA GLY A 79 20.80 -1.07 -7.00
C GLY A 79 19.49 -1.65 -6.47
N GLY A 80 18.39 -0.90 -6.52
CA GLY A 80 17.12 -1.27 -5.91
C GLY A 80 17.16 -1.29 -4.37
N ILE A 81 16.08 -1.77 -3.76
CA ILE A 81 15.93 -1.94 -2.32
C ILE A 81 15.52 -3.39 -2.06
N GLN A 82 16.15 -4.02 -1.07
CA GLN A 82 15.83 -5.38 -0.65
C GLN A 82 15.60 -5.42 0.86
N ALA A 83 14.56 -6.12 1.28
CA ALA A 83 14.25 -6.35 2.68
C ALA A 83 14.00 -7.85 2.90
N PHE A 84 14.84 -8.47 3.72
CA PHE A 84 14.79 -9.90 3.99
C PHE A 84 14.62 -10.15 5.49
N ALA A 85 13.65 -10.97 5.85
CA ALA A 85 13.56 -11.58 7.18
C ALA A 85 13.96 -13.05 7.05
N GLY A 86 15.11 -13.42 7.64
CA GLY A 86 15.58 -14.81 7.62
C GLY A 86 14.70 -15.73 8.49
N ASN A 87 14.19 -15.19 9.59
CA ASN A 87 13.21 -15.83 10.46
C ASN A 87 12.21 -14.77 10.93
N GLY A 88 10.93 -15.12 10.95
CA GLY A 88 9.85 -14.22 11.37
C GLY A 88 9.20 -13.43 10.23
N PRO A 89 8.08 -12.73 10.52
CA PRO A 89 7.28 -12.06 9.51
C PRO A 89 7.85 -10.68 9.13
N VAL A 90 7.57 -10.26 7.89
CA VAL A 90 7.69 -8.87 7.46
C VAL A 90 6.29 -8.25 7.46
N SER A 91 6.13 -7.10 8.10
CA SER A 91 4.86 -6.37 8.14
C SER A 91 5.02 -4.95 7.60
N LEU A 92 4.16 -4.58 6.66
CA LEU A 92 4.01 -3.23 6.14
C LEU A 92 2.60 -2.75 6.48
N GLN A 93 2.49 -1.64 7.22
CA GLN A 93 1.21 -1.15 7.73
C GLN A 93 1.14 0.37 7.66
N ALA A 94 -0.01 0.88 7.20
CA ALA A 94 -0.40 2.28 7.30
C ALA A 94 -1.72 2.35 8.09
N HIS A 95 -1.70 2.94 9.28
CA HIS A 95 -2.86 2.92 10.18
C HIS A 95 -3.92 3.97 9.84
N THR A 96 -3.47 5.21 9.56
CA THR A 96 -4.36 6.33 9.24
C THR A 96 -4.27 6.77 7.79
N GLY A 97 -3.16 6.42 7.12
CA GLY A 97 -2.88 6.79 5.74
C GLY A 97 -3.07 5.64 4.76
N GLU A 98 -2.88 5.95 3.49
CA GLU A 98 -2.89 4.98 2.41
C GLU A 98 -1.56 4.20 2.34
N LEU A 99 -1.66 2.92 1.96
CA LEU A 99 -0.52 2.10 1.57
C LEU A 99 -0.58 1.89 0.06
N GLU A 100 0.36 2.49 -0.66
CA GLU A 100 0.45 2.39 -2.11
C GLU A 100 1.69 1.58 -2.51
N ILE A 101 1.51 0.65 -3.46
CA ILE A 101 2.58 -0.15 -4.05
C ILE A 101 2.47 -0.03 -5.57
N LEU A 102 3.46 0.62 -6.18
CA LEU A 102 3.51 0.87 -7.62
C LEU A 102 4.80 0.31 -8.22
N ALA A 103 4.68 -0.28 -9.41
CA ALA A 103 5.80 -0.71 -10.22
C ALA A 103 5.53 -0.39 -11.70
N ASP A 104 6.55 0.05 -12.43
CA ASP A 104 6.47 0.30 -13.87
C ASP A 104 6.28 -1.00 -14.68
N LYS A 105 6.79 -2.11 -14.16
CA LYS A 105 6.73 -3.43 -14.79
C LYS A 105 5.66 -4.30 -14.15
N GLU A 106 6.08 -5.18 -13.25
CA GLU A 106 5.22 -6.19 -12.64
C GLU A 106 5.30 -6.13 -11.11
N ILE A 107 4.21 -6.54 -10.48
CA ILE A 107 4.14 -6.82 -9.05
C ILE A 107 3.78 -8.30 -8.92
N THR A 108 4.64 -9.05 -8.23
CA THR A 108 4.50 -10.50 -8.05
C THR A 108 4.34 -10.80 -6.57
N ILE A 109 3.18 -11.35 -6.19
CA ILE A 109 2.85 -11.77 -4.83
C ILE A 109 2.71 -13.29 -4.84
N ILE A 110 3.60 -13.99 -4.14
CA ILE A 110 3.64 -15.47 -4.12
C ILE A 110 3.65 -15.96 -2.67
N SER A 111 2.72 -16.86 -2.35
CA SER A 111 2.79 -17.71 -1.16
C SER A 111 3.14 -19.12 -1.60
N VAL A 112 4.20 -19.70 -1.02
CA VAL A 112 4.73 -21.01 -1.45
C VAL A 112 3.97 -22.17 -0.80
N ASN A 113 3.64 -22.04 0.49
CA ASN A 113 3.13 -23.15 1.30
C ASN A 113 1.69 -22.95 1.77
N ASP A 114 1.16 -21.73 1.72
CA ASP A 114 -0.13 -21.39 2.30
C ASP A 114 -0.93 -20.53 1.31
N SER A 115 -1.51 -19.43 1.75
CA SER A 115 -2.53 -18.68 1.03
C SER A 115 -2.18 -17.20 0.88
N ILE A 116 -2.89 -16.52 -0.03
CA ILE A 116 -2.89 -15.07 -0.20
C ILE A 116 -4.30 -14.58 0.09
N GLU A 117 -4.45 -13.70 1.06
CA GLU A 117 -5.74 -13.10 1.42
C GLU A 117 -5.75 -11.60 1.10
N ILE A 118 -6.73 -11.17 0.30
CA ILE A 118 -6.97 -9.75 0.01
C ILE A 118 -8.35 -9.42 0.59
N LYS A 119 -8.39 -8.57 1.61
CA LYS A 119 -9.60 -8.22 2.35
C LYS A 119 -9.77 -6.70 2.35
N ALA A 120 -10.98 -6.24 2.04
CA ALA A 120 -11.35 -4.83 2.14
C ALA A 120 -12.76 -4.71 2.73
N SER A 121 -13.02 -3.63 3.47
CA SER A 121 -14.34 -3.37 4.06
C SER A 121 -15.36 -2.81 3.08
N LYS A 122 -14.90 -2.13 2.03
CA LYS A 122 -15.76 -1.48 1.04
C LYS A 122 -15.67 -2.16 -0.32
N LYS A 123 -14.48 -2.12 -0.94
CA LYS A 123 -14.33 -2.48 -2.35
C LYS A 123 -12.96 -3.07 -2.67
N ILE A 124 -12.94 -4.08 -3.53
CA ILE A 124 -11.73 -4.62 -4.17
C ILE A 124 -11.95 -4.54 -5.69
N VAL A 125 -10.98 -3.98 -6.42
CA VAL A 125 -11.01 -3.90 -7.89
C VAL A 125 -9.73 -4.52 -8.44
N LEU A 126 -9.88 -5.52 -9.30
CA LEU A 126 -8.81 -6.10 -10.08
C LEU A 126 -9.07 -5.73 -11.54
N GLN A 127 -8.21 -4.91 -12.14
CA GLN A 127 -8.41 -4.42 -13.49
C GLN A 127 -7.21 -4.75 -14.38
N ALA A 128 -7.50 -5.24 -15.58
CA ALA A 128 -6.53 -5.50 -16.64
C ALA A 128 -7.08 -4.93 -17.97
N GLY A 129 -6.57 -3.77 -18.38
CA GLY A 129 -7.07 -3.07 -19.56
C GLY A 129 -8.55 -2.71 -19.45
N GLN A 130 -9.38 -3.27 -20.33
CA GLN A 130 -10.84 -3.09 -20.36
C GLN A 130 -11.61 -4.16 -19.57
N SER A 131 -10.91 -5.12 -18.97
CA SER A 131 -11.53 -6.17 -18.15
C SER A 131 -11.36 -5.84 -16.66
N SER A 132 -12.40 -6.04 -15.86
CA SER A 132 -12.33 -5.86 -14.41
C SER A 132 -13.15 -6.89 -13.64
N ILE A 133 -12.67 -7.18 -12.43
CA ILE A 133 -13.37 -7.94 -11.40
C ILE A 133 -13.53 -6.99 -10.21
N THR A 134 -14.77 -6.72 -9.84
CA THR A 134 -15.09 -5.81 -8.73
C THR A 134 -15.88 -6.55 -7.68
N LEU A 135 -15.41 -6.48 -6.43
CA LEU A 135 -16.15 -6.90 -5.24
C LEU A 135 -16.57 -5.63 -4.51
N ASP A 136 -17.87 -5.38 -4.40
CA ASP A 136 -18.43 -4.17 -3.77
C ASP A 136 -19.54 -4.58 -2.80
N GLY A 137 -19.24 -4.57 -1.50
CA GLY A 137 -20.14 -5.08 -0.47
C GLY A 137 -20.56 -6.54 -0.70
N GLY A 138 -21.82 -6.75 -1.09
CA GLY A 138 -22.38 -8.07 -1.36
C GLY A 138 -22.34 -8.49 -2.85
N ASP A 139 -21.99 -7.57 -3.75
CA ASP A 139 -22.04 -7.79 -5.18
C ASP A 139 -20.65 -8.14 -5.75
N ILE A 140 -20.61 -9.10 -6.66
CA ILE A 140 -19.42 -9.46 -7.44
C ILE A 140 -19.74 -9.20 -8.91
N THR A 141 -19.00 -8.29 -9.53
CA THR A 141 -19.18 -7.89 -10.93
C THR A 141 -17.97 -8.29 -11.77
N PHE A 142 -18.20 -9.05 -12.84
CA PHE A 142 -17.23 -9.35 -13.87
C PHE A 142 -17.59 -8.52 -15.12
N ALA A 143 -16.73 -7.57 -15.50
CA ALA A 143 -16.93 -6.76 -16.70
C ALA A 143 -15.80 -7.04 -17.70
N CYS A 144 -16.14 -7.49 -18.90
CA CYS A 144 -15.18 -7.65 -19.99
C CYS A 144 -15.87 -7.42 -21.35
N PRO A 145 -15.25 -6.69 -22.30
CA PRO A 145 -15.82 -6.50 -23.64
C PRO A 145 -15.70 -7.75 -24.53
N GLY A 146 -14.82 -8.68 -24.17
CA GLY A 146 -14.58 -9.92 -24.89
C GLY A 146 -15.42 -11.09 -24.35
N ASN A 147 -14.90 -12.30 -24.54
CA ASN A 147 -15.54 -13.51 -24.06
C ASN A 147 -15.19 -13.80 -22.59
N PHE A 148 -16.19 -14.11 -21.78
CA PHE A 148 -16.01 -14.66 -20.43
C PHE A 148 -16.05 -16.19 -20.50
N THR A 149 -14.90 -16.84 -20.41
CA THR A 149 -14.80 -18.31 -20.47
C THR A 149 -14.53 -18.87 -19.08
N VAL A 150 -15.44 -19.72 -18.59
CA VAL A 150 -15.26 -20.47 -17.34
C VAL A 150 -15.03 -21.94 -17.68
N LYS A 151 -13.90 -22.50 -17.23
CA LYS A 151 -13.57 -23.92 -17.41
C LYS A 151 -13.65 -24.63 -16.06
N GLY A 152 -14.62 -25.53 -15.89
CA GLY A 152 -14.82 -26.30 -14.66
C GLY A 152 -15.60 -27.58 -14.92
N GLY A 153 -15.47 -28.58 -14.04
CA GLY A 153 -16.15 -29.88 -14.18
C GLY A 153 -17.66 -29.83 -13.95
N GLN A 154 -18.14 -28.86 -13.17
CA GLN A 154 -19.56 -28.53 -12.95
C GLN A 154 -19.68 -27.04 -12.64
N HIS A 155 -20.70 -26.38 -13.20
CA HIS A 155 -21.08 -25.02 -12.84
C HIS A 155 -22.48 -25.07 -12.24
N ILE A 156 -22.57 -25.12 -10.93
CA ILE A 156 -23.85 -25.14 -10.21
C ILE A 156 -24.23 -23.69 -9.92
N PHE A 157 -25.10 -23.14 -10.76
CA PHE A 157 -25.78 -21.90 -10.45
C PHE A 157 -27.09 -22.26 -9.75
N GLU A 158 -27.05 -22.35 -8.43
CA GLU A 158 -28.28 -22.52 -7.65
C GLU A 158 -29.18 -21.30 -7.90
N GLY A 159 -30.47 -21.55 -8.13
CA GLY A 159 -31.42 -20.47 -8.34
C GLY A 159 -31.45 -19.54 -7.12
N GLY A 160 -31.62 -18.24 -7.36
CA GLY A 160 -31.88 -17.30 -6.27
C GLY A 160 -33.05 -17.80 -5.43
N GLY A 161 -32.93 -17.69 -4.10
CA GLY A 161 -33.96 -18.14 -3.17
C GLY A 161 -35.32 -17.55 -3.52
N SER A 162 -36.16 -18.35 -4.18
CA SER A 162 -37.56 -18.03 -4.45
C SER A 162 -38.34 -18.21 -3.16
N GLY A 163 -38.34 -17.19 -2.31
CA GLY A 163 -39.46 -17.01 -1.39
C GLY A 163 -40.68 -16.71 -2.24
N ALA A 164 -41.65 -17.62 -2.27
CA ALA A 164 -42.93 -17.34 -2.92
C ALA A 164 -43.51 -16.08 -2.28
N ALA A 165 -43.47 -14.94 -2.97
CA ALA A 165 -44.33 -13.83 -2.63
C ALA A 165 -45.75 -14.37 -2.78
N GLY A 166 -46.43 -14.58 -1.65
CA GLY A 166 -47.82 -15.04 -1.63
C GLY A 166 -48.65 -14.03 -2.39
N LEU A 167 -48.93 -14.33 -3.66
CA LEU A 167 -49.91 -13.59 -4.45
C LEU A 167 -51.24 -13.70 -3.70
N PRO A 168 -51.85 -12.59 -3.26
CA PRO A 168 -53.19 -12.64 -2.71
C PRO A 168 -54.11 -13.23 -3.78
N ALA A 169 -54.94 -14.18 -3.38
CA ALA A 169 -55.85 -14.88 -4.29
C ALA A 169 -56.67 -13.84 -5.09
N LEU A 170 -56.60 -13.95 -6.42
CA LEU A 170 -57.49 -13.21 -7.30
C LEU A 170 -58.93 -13.47 -6.85
N PRO A 171 -59.75 -12.43 -6.62
CA PRO A 171 -61.13 -12.61 -6.20
C PRO A 171 -61.85 -13.42 -7.27
N THR A 172 -62.17 -14.67 -6.94
CA THR A 172 -63.00 -15.54 -7.76
C THR A 172 -64.37 -14.91 -7.87
N GLY A 173 -64.69 -14.48 -9.09
CA GLY A 173 -65.89 -13.73 -9.39
C GLY A 173 -67.15 -14.40 -8.86
N SER A 174 -67.87 -13.66 -8.03
CA SER A 174 -69.31 -13.78 -7.92
C SER A 174 -69.90 -12.38 -8.09
N ALA A 175 -70.81 -12.26 -9.06
CA ALA A 175 -71.52 -11.06 -9.51
C ALA A 175 -70.75 -10.07 -10.40
N ILE A 176 -70.31 -10.53 -11.58
CA ILE A 176 -70.16 -9.63 -12.73
C ILE A 176 -71.58 -9.38 -13.28
N CYS A 177 -72.08 -8.16 -13.09
CA CYS A 177 -73.34 -7.69 -13.68
C CYS A 177 -73.28 -7.79 -15.21
N ILE A 178 -74.27 -8.43 -15.84
CA ILE A 178 -74.39 -8.49 -17.31
C ILE A 178 -74.43 -7.08 -17.92
N GLU A 179 -74.99 -6.10 -17.21
CA GLU A 179 -74.98 -4.68 -17.58
C GLU A 179 -73.55 -4.10 -17.62
N CYS A 180 -72.66 -4.59 -16.76
CA CYS A 180 -71.27 -4.14 -16.66
C CYS A 180 -70.40 -4.69 -17.80
N LEU A 181 -70.71 -5.89 -18.29
CA LEU A 181 -70.10 -6.45 -19.52
C LEU A 181 -70.52 -5.68 -20.77
N LYS A 182 -71.79 -5.26 -20.87
CA LYS A 182 -72.29 -4.45 -22.00
C LYS A 182 -71.67 -3.05 -22.04
N ASN A 183 -71.52 -2.40 -20.88
CA ASN A 183 -70.87 -1.09 -20.78
C ASN A 183 -69.35 -1.15 -21.03
N ALA A 184 -68.70 -2.26 -20.71
CA ALA A 184 -67.28 -2.48 -21.03
C ALA A 184 -67.05 -2.71 -22.52
N ALA A 185 -67.93 -3.46 -23.19
CA ALA A 185 -67.87 -3.66 -24.64
C ALA A 185 -68.13 -2.36 -25.43
N ALA A 186 -68.99 -1.46 -24.91
CA ALA A 186 -69.25 -0.15 -25.52
C ALA A 186 -68.10 0.87 -25.34
N LYS A 187 -67.17 0.62 -24.41
CA LYS A 187 -66.01 1.50 -24.14
C LYS A 187 -64.68 0.92 -24.62
N ALA A 188 -64.69 0.01 -25.59
CA ALA A 188 -63.50 -0.47 -26.29
C ALA A 188 -62.80 0.68 -27.04
N SER A 189 -62.07 1.49 -26.27
CA SER A 189 -61.12 2.48 -26.74
C SER A 189 -59.78 1.75 -26.80
N SER A 190 -59.31 1.53 -28.02
CA SER A 190 -58.00 0.98 -28.36
C SER A 190 -56.88 1.51 -27.45
N PHE A 191 -56.25 0.63 -26.67
CA PHE A 191 -54.91 0.87 -26.13
C PHE A 191 -53.92 0.17 -27.05
N LEU A 192 -53.52 0.90 -28.10
CA LEU A 192 -52.45 0.51 -29.01
C LEU A 192 -51.11 0.80 -28.35
N VAL A 193 -50.28 -0.24 -28.35
CA VAL A 193 -48.85 -0.24 -28.10
C VAL A 193 -48.16 0.80 -28.99
N ARG A 194 -47.29 1.62 -28.39
CA ARG A 194 -46.10 2.15 -29.04
C ARG A 194 -44.92 1.97 -28.10
#